data_AF-A0A947E6E1-F1
#
_entry.id   AF-A0A947E6E1-F1
#
_cell.length_a   1.000
_cell.length_b   1.000
_cell.length_c   1.000
_cell.angle_alpha   90.00
_cell.angle_beta   90.00
_cell.angle_gamma   90.00
#
_symmetry.space_group_name_H-M   'P 1'
#
loop_
_entity.id
_entity.type
_entity.pdbx_description
1 polymer ?
#
loop_
_entity_poly.entity_id
_entity_poly.type
_entity_poly.pdbx_seq_one_letter_code
_entity_poly.pdbx_strand_id
1 'polypeptide(L)'
;KANGYQSLHTTLVSPLGTAVEFQIRTEPMHAVAEKGIAAHWMYKVGGKGQAQDAQRLGALWLQSLVDIQDETRDASEFLEHVKIDLFPDAVYVFTPKSKIMALPRGATPVDFAYAIHSDVGDHCVAAKVNGDPVALRTELRSGDVVEVVTAPGARPNPGWLNFVRTGRARSKIRHYLKNMEQEESQQLGEKLLAQALRAEGLTLPDSDPNDAAAVAYWQALTKWSGNRSRADLLTDIGLGRKIAIIVAKRLAQLMLERGAKPDALTLTMGRYAAEDDATPTQGLVVIDGTEGASVQMAPCCRPIPGDDIVGYLGRGEGLLVHTAECSVGKRLFERDNERWITVDWAEEPTRAFETGVTLLLKNGKGVLAQVASAVSSAEADITHIDMDDEPAAETTELRLLVSVRDRLHLADVMRTLRRAPAVLRVVRVKP
;
A
#
# COMPACT_ATOMS: atom_id res chain seq x y z
N LYS A 1 -4.08 -5.31 48.82
CA LYS A 1 -3.07 -5.95 47.93
C LYS A 1 -3.18 -5.32 46.54
N ALA A 2 -2.16 -5.51 45.67
CA ALA A 2 -2.07 -4.85 44.36
C ALA A 2 -3.20 -5.19 43.38
N ASN A 3 -3.85 -6.35 43.54
CA ASN A 3 -5.04 -6.79 42.79
C ASN A 3 -6.36 -6.15 43.27
N GLY A 4 -6.31 -5.10 44.10
CA GLY A 4 -7.50 -4.44 44.65
C GLY A 4 -8.14 -5.14 45.86
N TYR A 5 -7.63 -6.29 46.30
CA TYR A 5 -8.14 -7.00 47.48
C TYR A 5 -7.90 -6.21 48.77
N GLN A 6 -8.96 -6.00 49.55
CA GLN A 6 -8.95 -5.29 50.83
C GLN A 6 -9.74 -6.09 51.89
N SER A 7 -9.09 -6.39 53.02
CA SER A 7 -9.70 -7.01 54.20
C SER A 7 -8.76 -6.91 55.40
N LEU A 8 -9.31 -6.99 56.60
CA LEU A 8 -8.55 -7.16 57.84
C LEU A 8 -8.43 -8.65 58.15
N HIS A 9 -7.21 -9.14 58.35
CA HIS A 9 -6.93 -10.54 58.71
C HIS A 9 -6.43 -10.60 60.14
N THR A 10 -6.98 -11.51 60.94
CA THR A 10 -6.49 -11.80 62.30
C THR A 10 -6.64 -13.28 62.60
N THR A 11 -5.72 -13.85 63.36
CA THR A 11 -5.77 -15.28 63.74
C THR A 11 -5.87 -15.37 65.25
N LEU A 12 -6.88 -16.09 65.73
CA LEU A 12 -7.11 -16.35 67.15
C LEU A 12 -6.94 -17.84 67.44
N VAL A 13 -6.41 -18.17 68.61
CA VAL A 13 -6.29 -19.56 69.06
C VAL A 13 -7.54 -19.91 69.87
N SER A 14 -8.28 -20.91 69.42
CA SER A 14 -9.43 -21.46 70.13
C SER A 14 -8.99 -22.08 71.47
N PRO A 15 -9.83 -22.11 72.50
CA PRO A 15 -9.55 -22.83 73.75
C PRO A 15 -9.17 -24.32 73.58
N LEU A 16 -9.49 -24.93 72.42
CA LEU A 16 -9.11 -26.30 72.05
C LEU A 16 -7.75 -26.38 71.32
N GLY A 17 -6.98 -25.29 71.28
CA GLY A 17 -5.62 -25.23 70.69
C GLY A 17 -5.58 -25.10 69.16
N THR A 18 -6.73 -25.02 68.48
CA THR A 18 -6.79 -24.86 67.02
C THR A 18 -6.77 -23.37 66.64
N ALA A 19 -5.90 -22.98 65.72
CA ALA A 19 -5.85 -21.61 65.19
C ALA A 19 -6.97 -21.39 64.17
N VAL A 20 -7.75 -20.32 64.36
CA VAL A 20 -8.84 -19.90 63.47
C VAL A 20 -8.52 -18.52 62.92
N GLU A 21 -8.45 -18.42 61.59
CA GLU A 21 -8.25 -17.15 60.89
C GLU A 21 -9.59 -16.48 60.60
N PHE A 22 -9.70 -15.21 60.97
CA PHE A 22 -10.85 -14.35 60.71
C PHE A 22 -10.48 -13.30 59.67
N GLN A 23 -11.31 -13.20 58.63
CA GLN A 23 -11.20 -12.19 57.59
C GLN A 23 -12.42 -11.27 57.64
N ILE A 24 -12.20 -10.01 58.05
CA ILE A 24 -13.25 -9.01 58.20
C ILE A 24 -13.19 -8.06 57.01
N ARG A 25 -14.31 -7.91 56.31
CA ARG A 25 -14.45 -7.05 55.13
C ARG A 25 -15.88 -6.53 55.01
N THR A 26 -16.05 -5.36 54.42
CA THR A 26 -17.38 -4.81 54.09
C THR A 26 -17.97 -5.55 52.88
N GLU A 27 -19.28 -5.47 52.66
CA GLU A 27 -19.93 -6.07 51.49
C GLU A 27 -19.32 -5.61 50.15
N PRO A 28 -18.99 -4.31 49.94
CA PRO A 28 -18.28 -3.88 48.74
C PRO A 28 -16.89 -4.54 48.57
N MET A 29 -16.12 -4.64 49.65
CA MET A 29 -14.81 -5.30 49.64
C MET A 29 -14.93 -6.80 49.34
N HIS A 30 -16.00 -7.45 49.82
CA HIS A 30 -16.29 -8.84 49.52
C HIS A 30 -16.59 -9.06 48.03
N ALA A 31 -17.38 -8.18 47.41
CA ALA A 31 -17.68 -8.26 45.98
C ALA A 31 -16.43 -8.17 45.10
N VAL A 32 -15.49 -7.27 45.42
CA VAL A 32 -14.21 -7.14 44.70
C VAL A 32 -13.32 -8.37 44.93
N ALA A 33 -13.34 -8.95 46.13
CA ALA A 33 -12.53 -10.11 46.45
C ALA A 33 -13.01 -11.40 45.76
N GLU A 34 -14.32 -11.60 45.60
CA GLU A 34 -14.89 -12.79 44.94
C GLU A 34 -14.94 -12.66 43.41
N LYS A 35 -15.31 -11.47 42.90
CA LYS A 35 -15.60 -11.24 41.48
C LYS A 35 -14.49 -10.49 40.74
N GLY A 36 -13.47 -10.02 41.45
CA GLY A 36 -12.36 -9.27 40.87
C GLY A 36 -12.79 -7.98 40.17
N ILE A 37 -12.07 -7.64 39.08
CA ILE A 37 -12.19 -6.37 38.34
C ILE A 37 -13.58 -6.19 37.69
N ALA A 38 -14.36 -7.27 37.51
CA ALA A 38 -15.73 -7.18 37.00
C ALA A 38 -16.67 -6.39 37.93
N ALA A 39 -16.38 -6.33 39.24
CA ALA A 39 -17.15 -5.51 40.19
C ALA A 39 -16.84 -4.00 40.04
N HIS A 40 -15.66 -3.65 39.53
CA HIS A 40 -15.19 -2.26 39.44
C HIS A 40 -15.88 -1.47 38.31
N TRP A 41 -16.46 -2.14 37.31
CA TRP A 41 -17.21 -1.49 36.23
C TRP A 41 -18.60 -1.01 36.66
N MET A 42 -19.28 -1.71 37.57
CA MET A 42 -20.59 -1.28 38.06
C MET A 42 -20.52 -0.16 39.10
N TYR A 43 -19.43 -0.06 39.86
CA TYR A 43 -19.38 0.83 41.03
C TYR A 43 -18.76 2.21 40.76
N LYS A 44 -17.95 2.36 39.70
CA LYS A 44 -17.39 3.68 39.32
C LYS A 44 -18.37 4.58 38.57
N VAL A 45 -19.65 4.20 38.54
CA VAL A 45 -20.76 4.94 37.93
C VAL A 45 -21.75 5.43 38.97
N GLY A 46 -21.22 5.96 40.07
CA GLY A 46 -21.97 6.61 41.15
C GLY A 46 -22.50 8.01 40.80
N GLY A 47 -22.72 8.32 39.52
CA GLY A 47 -23.43 9.50 39.05
C GLY A 47 -24.66 9.05 38.27
N LYS A 48 -25.86 9.45 38.70
CA LYS A 48 -27.19 9.00 38.22
C LYS A 48 -27.52 9.26 36.72
N GLY A 49 -26.52 9.43 35.85
CA GLY A 49 -26.69 9.60 34.40
C GLY A 49 -25.68 8.85 33.51
N GLN A 50 -24.67 8.16 34.06
CA GLN A 50 -23.56 7.60 33.25
C GLN A 50 -23.57 6.06 33.10
N ALA A 51 -24.51 5.36 33.74
CA ALA A 51 -24.58 3.88 33.69
C ALA A 51 -24.94 3.36 32.28
N GLN A 52 -25.76 4.12 31.54
CA GLN A 52 -26.08 3.82 30.15
C GLN A 52 -24.88 4.02 29.22
N ASP A 53 -24.03 5.03 29.46
CA ASP A 53 -22.87 5.32 28.61
C ASP A 53 -21.77 4.26 28.74
N ALA A 54 -21.49 3.77 29.94
CA ALA A 54 -20.51 2.71 30.15
C ALA A 54 -20.94 1.37 29.51
N GLN A 55 -22.23 1.03 29.61
CA GLN A 55 -22.79 -0.16 28.98
C GLN A 55 -22.79 -0.05 27.44
N ARG A 56 -23.02 1.17 26.92
CA ARG A 56 -22.97 1.48 25.49
C ARG A 56 -21.54 1.47 24.95
N LEU A 57 -20.55 1.97 25.71
CA LEU A 57 -19.13 1.91 25.35
C LEU A 57 -18.59 0.48 25.34
N GLY A 58 -18.98 -0.35 26.32
CA GLY A 58 -18.65 -1.78 26.34
C GLY A 58 -19.30 -2.54 25.17
N ALA A 59 -20.54 -2.20 24.81
CA ALA A 59 -21.21 -2.74 23.64
C ALA A 59 -20.55 -2.29 22.33
N LEU A 60 -20.14 -1.03 22.21
CA LEU A 60 -19.43 -0.49 21.04
C LEU A 60 -18.05 -1.13 20.87
N TRP A 61 -17.34 -1.38 21.98
CA TRP A 61 -16.06 -2.10 21.95
C TRP A 61 -16.25 -3.56 21.50
N LEU A 62 -17.21 -4.27 22.10
CA LEU A 62 -17.56 -5.64 21.66
C LEU A 62 -18.01 -5.67 20.19
N GLN A 63 -18.77 -4.68 19.74
CA GLN A 63 -19.21 -4.58 18.35
C GLN A 63 -18.02 -4.32 17.42
N SER A 64 -17.07 -3.46 17.80
CA SER A 64 -15.83 -3.26 17.03
C SER A 64 -14.97 -4.53 16.93
N LEU A 65 -14.96 -5.38 17.96
CA LEU A 65 -14.27 -6.68 17.94
C LEU A 65 -14.97 -7.71 17.06
N VAL A 66 -16.31 -7.70 17.02
CA VAL A 66 -17.11 -8.54 16.11
C VAL A 66 -16.93 -8.08 14.66
N ASP A 67 -16.96 -6.78 14.39
CA ASP A 67 -16.70 -6.21 13.06
C ASP A 67 -15.31 -6.60 12.54
N ILE A 68 -14.29 -6.63 13.42
CA ILE A 68 -12.93 -7.09 13.06
C ILE A 68 -12.92 -8.59 12.73
N GLN A 69 -13.69 -9.41 13.44
CA GLN A 69 -13.78 -10.85 13.20
C GLN A 69 -14.47 -11.17 11.86
N ASP A 70 -15.51 -10.43 11.49
CA ASP A 70 -16.20 -10.62 10.21
C ASP A 70 -15.30 -10.27 9.00
N GLU A 71 -14.33 -9.37 9.19
CA GLU A 71 -13.42 -8.91 8.14
C GLU A 71 -12.08 -9.66 8.09
N THR A 72 -11.62 -10.20 9.22
CA THR A 72 -10.28 -10.80 9.35
C THR A 72 -10.36 -12.33 9.35
N ARG A 73 -9.94 -12.98 8.26
CA ARG A 73 -9.90 -14.45 8.14
C ARG A 73 -8.67 -15.10 8.80
N ASP A 74 -7.78 -14.31 9.41
CA ASP A 74 -6.55 -14.80 10.04
C ASP A 74 -6.57 -14.64 11.57
N ALA A 75 -6.35 -15.76 12.28
CA ALA A 75 -6.44 -15.84 13.74
C ALA A 75 -5.24 -15.16 14.45
N SER A 76 -4.08 -15.11 13.80
CA SER A 76 -2.89 -14.40 14.30
C SER A 76 -3.13 -12.89 14.38
N GLU A 77 -3.67 -12.33 13.30
CA GLU A 77 -3.96 -10.90 13.16
C GLU A 77 -5.04 -10.46 14.18
N PHE A 78 -6.06 -11.29 14.40
CA PHE A 78 -7.06 -11.07 15.43
C PHE A 78 -6.47 -10.97 16.85
N LEU A 79 -5.57 -11.88 17.22
CA LEU A 79 -4.96 -11.88 18.56
C LEU A 79 -4.05 -10.66 18.80
N GLU A 80 -3.37 -10.16 17.77
CA GLU A 80 -2.63 -8.90 17.86
C GLU A 80 -3.55 -7.70 18.09
N HIS A 81 -4.68 -7.63 17.38
CA HIS A 81 -5.69 -6.57 17.55
C HIS A 81 -6.28 -6.55 18.96
N VAL A 82 -6.67 -7.72 19.47
CA VAL A 82 -7.23 -7.88 20.83
C VAL A 82 -6.20 -7.48 21.90
N LYS A 83 -4.92 -7.82 21.71
CA LYS A 83 -3.85 -7.48 22.66
C LYS A 83 -3.60 -5.98 22.76
N ILE A 84 -3.75 -5.24 21.66
CA ILE A 84 -3.59 -3.77 21.62
C ILE A 84 -4.79 -3.07 22.27
N ASP A 85 -6.00 -3.57 22.05
CA ASP A 85 -7.23 -2.95 22.55
C ASP A 85 -7.60 -3.31 24.00
N LEU A 86 -6.95 -4.32 24.59
CA LEU A 86 -7.27 -4.77 25.96
C LEU A 86 -6.79 -3.81 27.06
N PHE A 87 -5.82 -2.92 26.82
CA PHE A 87 -5.31 -1.98 27.84
C PHE A 87 -4.60 -0.74 27.28
N PRO A 88 -5.32 0.39 27.07
CA PRO A 88 -4.67 1.68 27.35
C PRO A 88 -5.58 2.73 28.02
N ASP A 89 -4.94 3.71 28.67
CA ASP A 89 -5.54 5.01 28.97
C ASP A 89 -6.21 5.55 27.68
N ALA A 90 -7.51 5.87 27.73
CA ALA A 90 -8.22 6.44 26.58
C ALA A 90 -7.98 7.95 26.49
N VAL A 91 -7.74 8.45 25.27
CA VAL A 91 -7.81 9.88 24.95
C VAL A 91 -9.18 10.22 24.38
N TYR A 92 -9.73 11.35 24.82
CA TYR A 92 -11.05 11.82 24.40
C TYR A 92 -10.89 13.01 23.47
N VAL A 93 -11.24 12.81 22.19
CA VAL A 93 -11.10 13.81 21.14
C VAL A 93 -12.48 14.25 20.64
N PHE A 94 -12.56 15.47 20.15
CA PHE A 94 -13.81 16.09 19.68
C PHE A 94 -13.80 16.21 18.17
N THR A 95 -14.93 15.91 17.56
CA THR A 95 -15.21 16.32 16.16
C THR A 95 -15.54 17.82 16.10
N PRO A 96 -15.48 18.47 14.93
CA PRO A 96 -15.89 19.87 14.78
C PRO A 96 -17.37 20.11 15.12
N LYS A 97 -18.20 19.04 15.09
CA LYS A 97 -19.61 19.05 15.50
C LYS A 97 -19.81 18.71 16.99
N SER A 98 -18.76 18.82 17.81
CA SER A 98 -18.78 18.57 19.26
C SER A 98 -19.16 17.16 19.70
N LYS A 99 -19.11 16.16 18.81
CA LYS A 99 -19.22 14.74 19.18
C LYS A 99 -17.89 14.26 19.78
N ILE A 100 -17.95 13.63 20.95
CA ILE A 100 -16.81 13.03 21.65
C ILE A 100 -16.54 11.63 21.09
N MET A 101 -15.27 11.32 20.86
CA MET A 101 -14.79 9.99 20.49
C MET A 101 -13.65 9.57 21.40
N ALA A 102 -13.68 8.33 21.84
CA ALA A 102 -12.62 7.72 22.62
C ALA A 102 -11.68 6.95 21.69
N LEU A 103 -10.39 7.22 21.81
CA LEU A 103 -9.32 6.53 21.07
C LEU A 103 -8.25 6.05 22.06
N PRO A 104 -7.44 5.03 21.73
CA PRO A 104 -6.33 4.64 22.57
C PRO A 104 -5.27 5.75 22.64
N ARG A 105 -4.57 5.87 23.76
CA ARG A 105 -3.44 6.79 23.90
C ARG A 105 -2.40 6.58 22.80
N GLY A 106 -1.93 7.69 22.24
CA GLY A 106 -0.99 7.69 21.10
C GLY A 106 -1.67 7.56 19.74
N ALA A 107 -3.00 7.53 19.67
CA ALA A 107 -3.73 7.60 18.42
C ALA A 107 -3.41 8.87 17.64
N THR A 108 -3.46 8.75 16.32
CA THR A 108 -3.14 9.82 15.36
C THR A 108 -4.40 10.35 14.67
N PRO A 109 -4.34 11.49 13.95
CA PRO A 109 -5.44 11.95 13.12
C PRO A 109 -5.96 10.90 12.11
N VAL A 110 -5.09 10.02 11.62
CA VAL A 110 -5.47 8.91 10.72
C VAL A 110 -6.32 7.88 11.47
N ASP A 111 -5.94 7.52 12.70
CA ASP A 111 -6.74 6.64 13.56
C ASP A 111 -8.13 7.24 13.82
N PHE A 112 -8.20 8.55 14.06
CA PHE A 112 -9.46 9.27 14.22
C PHE A 112 -10.32 9.25 12.96
N ALA A 113 -9.73 9.45 11.77
CA ALA A 113 -10.44 9.38 10.50
C ALA A 113 -11.09 8.00 10.28
N TYR A 114 -10.34 6.91 10.47
CA TYR A 114 -10.85 5.54 10.36
C TYR A 114 -11.84 5.14 11.46
N ALA A 115 -11.78 5.80 12.62
CA ALA A 115 -12.79 5.65 13.67
C ALA A 115 -14.12 6.33 13.31
N ILE A 116 -14.10 7.42 12.53
CA ILE A 116 -15.32 8.05 12.01
C ILE A 116 -15.94 7.15 10.94
N HIS A 117 -15.18 6.85 9.89
CA HIS A 117 -15.61 6.01 8.77
C HIS A 117 -14.41 5.60 7.91
N SER A 118 -14.45 4.40 7.31
CA SER A 118 -13.38 3.95 6.41
C SER A 118 -13.17 4.90 5.23
N ASP A 119 -14.26 5.33 4.58
CA ASP A 119 -14.22 6.30 3.46
C ASP A 119 -13.54 7.64 3.82
N VAL A 120 -13.71 8.12 5.06
CA VAL A 120 -13.05 9.34 5.54
C VAL A 120 -11.56 9.10 5.77
N GLY A 121 -11.19 7.92 6.27
CA GLY A 121 -9.81 7.49 6.41
C GLY A 121 -9.12 7.30 5.06
N ASP A 122 -9.80 6.66 4.11
CA ASP A 122 -9.26 6.31 2.79
C ASP A 122 -8.96 7.56 1.96
N HIS A 123 -9.83 8.57 2.06
CA HIS A 123 -9.69 9.84 1.36
C HIS A 123 -8.98 10.94 2.17
N CYS A 124 -8.32 10.60 3.29
CA CYS A 124 -7.65 11.56 4.17
C CYS A 124 -6.37 12.15 3.52
N VAL A 125 -6.29 13.48 3.44
CA VAL A 125 -5.11 14.19 2.89
C VAL A 125 -4.38 14.98 3.96
N ALA A 126 -5.12 15.66 4.83
CA ALA A 126 -4.57 16.49 5.89
C ALA A 126 -5.46 16.47 7.13
N ALA A 127 -4.90 16.91 8.26
CA ALA A 127 -5.64 17.07 9.49
C ALA A 127 -5.35 18.43 10.12
N LYS A 128 -6.34 18.99 10.79
CA LYS A 128 -6.20 20.15 11.67
C LYS A 128 -6.58 19.76 13.09
N VAL A 129 -5.85 20.27 14.06
CA VAL A 129 -6.13 20.10 15.48
C VAL A 129 -6.29 21.48 16.09
N ASN A 130 -7.45 21.75 16.71
CA ASN A 130 -7.80 23.05 17.28
C ASN A 130 -7.74 24.22 16.27
N GLY A 131 -7.94 23.93 14.99
CA GLY A 131 -7.90 24.89 13.88
C GLY A 131 -6.55 24.99 13.16
N ASP A 132 -5.47 24.50 13.77
CA ASP A 132 -4.12 24.56 13.21
C ASP A 132 -3.77 23.31 12.39
N PRO A 133 -3.12 23.43 11.21
CA PRO A 133 -2.70 22.30 10.41
C PRO A 133 -1.60 21.51 11.13
N VAL A 134 -1.77 20.19 11.22
CA VAL A 134 -0.81 19.29 11.87
C VAL A 134 -0.40 18.14 10.96
N ALA A 135 0.77 17.56 11.22
CA ALA A 135 1.18 16.34 10.53
C ALA A 135 0.26 15.16 10.91
N LEU A 136 -0.03 14.28 9.95
CA LEU A 136 -0.86 13.08 10.15
C LEU A 136 -0.29 12.09 11.19
N ARG A 137 1.01 12.17 11.50
CA ARG A 137 1.69 11.35 12.50
C ARG A 137 1.61 11.90 13.94
N THR A 138 1.07 13.10 14.12
CA THR A 138 1.00 13.76 15.43
C THR A 138 0.11 12.95 16.36
N GLU A 139 0.54 12.75 17.61
CA GLU A 139 -0.28 12.06 18.61
C GLU A 139 -1.37 13.01 19.16
N LEU A 140 -2.60 12.51 19.21
CA LEU A 140 -3.77 13.24 19.71
C LEU A 140 -3.79 13.26 21.24
N ARG A 141 -4.27 14.38 21.80
CA ARG A 141 -4.42 14.59 23.25
C ARG A 141 -5.89 14.71 23.63
N SER A 142 -6.21 14.38 24.88
CA SER A 142 -7.56 14.58 25.41
C SER A 142 -7.91 16.07 25.39
N GLY A 143 -9.08 16.40 24.82
CA GLY A 143 -9.52 17.79 24.65
C GLY A 143 -9.34 18.35 23.24
N ASP A 144 -8.58 17.68 22.38
CA ASP A 144 -8.32 18.16 21.02
C ASP A 144 -9.57 18.09 20.14
N VAL A 145 -9.81 19.17 19.38
CA VAL A 145 -10.81 19.21 18.31
C VAL A 145 -10.11 18.85 17.00
N VAL A 146 -10.43 17.69 16.43
CA VAL A 146 -9.78 17.16 15.23
C VAL A 146 -10.69 17.34 14.03
N GLU A 147 -10.18 18.01 12.99
CA GLU A 147 -10.81 18.16 11.68
C GLU A 147 -9.99 17.40 10.65
N VAL A 148 -10.63 16.51 9.89
CA VAL A 148 -9.99 15.73 8.82
C VAL A 148 -10.37 16.36 7.49
N VAL A 149 -9.37 16.64 6.66
CA VAL A 149 -9.54 17.16 5.30
C VAL A 149 -9.44 16.00 4.33
N THR A 150 -10.51 15.75 3.58
CA THR A 150 -10.58 14.67 2.59
C THR A 150 -10.56 15.19 1.15
N ALA A 151 -10.10 14.38 0.21
CA ALA A 151 -10.16 14.66 -1.22
C ALA A 151 -10.64 13.43 -2.03
N PRO A 152 -11.49 13.58 -3.06
CA PRO A 152 -12.07 12.45 -3.80
C PRO A 152 -11.06 11.52 -4.50
N GLY A 153 -9.86 12.01 -4.82
CA GLY A 153 -8.79 11.22 -5.45
C GLY A 153 -7.70 10.74 -4.49
N ALA A 154 -7.86 11.00 -3.19
CA ALA A 154 -6.88 10.60 -2.19
C ALA A 154 -6.94 9.09 -1.94
N ARG A 155 -5.77 8.48 -1.73
CA ARG A 155 -5.62 7.06 -1.41
C ARG A 155 -4.76 6.91 -0.16
N PRO A 156 -4.95 5.83 0.63
CA PRO A 156 -4.09 5.54 1.77
C PRO A 156 -2.62 5.41 1.37
N ASN A 157 -1.74 6.05 2.14
CA ASN A 157 -0.31 5.87 1.96
C ASN A 157 0.17 4.65 2.77
N PRO A 158 0.91 3.68 2.17
CA PRO A 158 1.48 2.54 2.90
C PRO A 158 2.30 2.93 4.13
N GLY A 159 2.96 4.10 4.09
CA GLY A 159 3.72 4.65 5.21
C GLY A 159 2.91 4.94 6.47
N TRP A 160 1.57 5.04 6.37
CA TRP A 160 0.69 5.18 7.53
C TRP A 160 0.75 3.98 8.47
N LEU A 161 1.02 2.78 7.95
CA LEU A 161 1.16 1.56 8.76
C LEU A 161 2.30 1.63 9.78
N ASN A 162 3.25 2.56 9.62
CA ASN A 162 4.35 2.75 10.55
C ASN A 162 3.96 3.53 11.81
N PHE A 163 2.91 4.35 11.77
CA PHE A 163 2.55 5.23 12.90
C PHE A 163 1.11 5.08 13.41
N VAL A 164 0.20 4.52 12.61
CA VAL A 164 -1.18 4.24 13.00
C VAL A 164 -1.21 3.22 14.15
N ARG A 165 -1.96 3.53 15.21
CA ARG A 165 -1.98 2.73 16.46
C ARG A 165 -3.14 1.76 16.56
N THR A 166 -4.32 2.12 16.07
CA THR A 166 -5.54 1.33 16.24
C THR A 166 -5.53 0.09 15.35
N GLY A 167 -6.02 -1.04 15.88
CA GLY A 167 -6.16 -2.28 15.09
C GLY A 167 -7.10 -2.08 13.89
N ARG A 168 -8.20 -1.36 14.10
CA ARG A 168 -9.18 -1.01 13.05
C ARG A 168 -8.55 -0.28 11.88
N ALA A 169 -7.82 0.82 12.11
CA ALA A 169 -7.21 1.59 11.03
C ALA A 169 -6.13 0.77 10.30
N ARG A 170 -5.29 0.03 11.03
CA ARG A 170 -4.28 -0.86 10.43
C ARG A 170 -4.90 -1.93 9.52
N SER A 171 -6.00 -2.54 9.95
CA SER A 171 -6.71 -3.55 9.17
C SER A 171 -7.35 -2.93 7.92
N LYS A 172 -8.08 -1.81 8.06
CA LYS A 172 -8.71 -1.11 6.92
C LYS A 172 -7.71 -0.63 5.88
N ILE A 173 -6.59 -0.02 6.29
CA ILE A 173 -5.52 0.41 5.37
C ILE A 173 -4.94 -0.78 4.62
N ARG A 174 -4.61 -1.88 5.31
CA ARG A 174 -4.06 -3.09 4.65
C ARG A 174 -5.07 -3.71 3.68
N HIS A 175 -6.33 -3.78 4.07
CA HIS A 175 -7.40 -4.28 3.21
C HIS A 175 -7.57 -3.42 1.95
N TYR A 176 -7.58 -2.09 2.10
CA TYR A 176 -7.67 -1.17 0.96
C TYR A 176 -6.49 -1.35 0.00
N LEU A 177 -5.25 -1.31 0.51
CA LEU A 177 -4.04 -1.46 -0.30
C LEU A 177 -4.03 -2.81 -1.04
N LYS A 178 -4.37 -3.89 -0.35
CA LYS A 178 -4.44 -5.23 -0.95
C LYS A 178 -5.49 -5.33 -2.06
N ASN A 179 -6.68 -4.75 -1.85
CA ASN A 179 -7.73 -4.78 -2.85
C ASN A 179 -7.36 -3.94 -4.08
N MET A 180 -6.74 -2.79 -3.86
CA MET A 180 -6.23 -1.93 -4.94
C MET A 180 -5.15 -2.67 -5.76
N GLU A 181 -4.18 -3.30 -5.10
CA GLU A 181 -3.16 -4.13 -5.76
C GLU A 181 -3.78 -5.27 -6.57
N GLN A 182 -4.84 -5.90 -6.03
CA GLN A 182 -5.56 -6.97 -6.72
C GLN A 182 -6.31 -6.46 -7.95
N GLU A 183 -6.99 -5.33 -7.85
CA GLU A 183 -7.74 -4.72 -8.95
C GLU A 183 -6.80 -4.25 -10.08
N GLU A 184 -5.71 -3.57 -9.73
CA GLU A 184 -4.66 -3.16 -10.69
C GLU A 184 -4.06 -4.38 -11.39
N SER A 185 -3.79 -5.45 -10.64
CA SER A 185 -3.23 -6.69 -11.19
C SER A 185 -4.22 -7.42 -12.09
N GLN A 186 -5.51 -7.40 -11.74
CA GLN A 186 -6.57 -7.94 -12.57
C GLN A 186 -6.69 -7.18 -13.89
N GLN A 187 -6.69 -5.85 -13.86
CA GLN A 187 -6.76 -5.00 -15.05
C GLN A 187 -5.55 -5.21 -15.96
N LEU A 188 -4.34 -5.29 -15.40
CA LEU A 188 -3.14 -5.61 -16.15
C LEU A 188 -3.24 -6.99 -16.79
N GLY A 189 -3.68 -8.00 -16.03
CA GLY A 189 -3.87 -9.36 -16.54
C GLY A 189 -4.88 -9.45 -17.68
N GLU A 190 -5.95 -8.66 -17.62
CA GLU A 190 -6.94 -8.56 -18.70
C GLU A 190 -6.34 -7.94 -19.96
N LYS A 191 -5.58 -6.84 -19.83
CA LYS A 191 -4.86 -6.22 -20.96
C LYS A 191 -3.89 -7.23 -21.61
N LEU A 192 -3.08 -7.91 -20.80
CA LEU A 192 -2.11 -8.91 -21.26
C LEU A 192 -2.79 -10.09 -21.98
N LEU A 193 -3.87 -10.61 -21.41
CA LEU A 193 -4.60 -11.74 -22.00
C LEU A 193 -5.32 -11.35 -23.28
N ALA A 194 -6.00 -10.20 -23.30
CA ALA A 194 -6.69 -9.69 -24.48
C ALA A 194 -5.70 -9.48 -25.63
N GLN A 195 -4.53 -8.94 -25.33
CA GLN A 195 -3.48 -8.73 -26.30
C GLN A 195 -2.88 -10.03 -26.83
N ALA A 196 -2.56 -10.98 -25.95
CA ALA A 196 -2.07 -12.29 -26.37
C ALA A 196 -3.09 -13.04 -27.25
N LEU A 197 -4.39 -12.84 -27.00
CA LEU A 197 -5.46 -13.44 -27.79
C LEU A 197 -5.64 -12.76 -29.16
N ARG A 198 -5.36 -11.45 -29.28
CA ARG A 198 -5.34 -10.76 -30.59
C ARG A 198 -4.29 -11.35 -31.53
N ALA A 199 -3.14 -11.79 -31.01
CA ALA A 199 -2.12 -12.46 -31.82
C ALA A 199 -2.62 -13.77 -32.44
N GLU A 200 -3.62 -14.41 -31.82
CA GLU A 200 -4.33 -15.60 -32.33
C GLU A 200 -5.53 -15.24 -33.22
N GLY A 201 -5.76 -13.95 -33.51
CA GLY A 201 -6.88 -13.47 -34.33
C GLY A 201 -8.23 -13.47 -33.61
N LEU A 202 -8.24 -13.57 -32.28
CA LEU A 202 -9.45 -13.69 -31.48
C LEU A 202 -9.59 -12.53 -30.49
N THR A 203 -10.82 -12.23 -30.09
CA THR A 203 -11.13 -11.23 -29.08
C THR A 203 -11.44 -11.87 -27.75
N LEU A 204 -11.16 -11.17 -26.65
CA LEU A 204 -11.49 -11.65 -25.31
C LEU A 204 -13.01 -11.91 -25.22
N PRO A 205 -13.47 -13.08 -24.73
CA PRO A 205 -14.89 -13.31 -24.50
C PRO A 205 -15.45 -12.29 -23.52
N ASP A 206 -16.68 -11.84 -23.77
CA ASP A 206 -17.32 -10.81 -22.96
C ASP A 206 -17.51 -11.25 -21.50
N SER A 207 -17.72 -10.27 -20.64
CA SER A 207 -17.97 -10.42 -19.22
C SER A 207 -19.46 -10.61 -18.90
N ASP A 208 -20.34 -10.51 -19.89
CA ASP A 208 -21.79 -10.63 -19.70
C ASP A 208 -22.15 -12.02 -19.15
N PRO A 209 -22.76 -12.10 -17.95
CA PRO A 209 -23.24 -13.36 -17.39
C PRO A 209 -24.29 -14.07 -18.27
N ASN A 210 -24.94 -13.35 -19.18
CA ASN A 210 -25.95 -13.89 -20.11
C ASN A 210 -25.34 -14.56 -21.35
N ASP A 211 -24.05 -14.33 -21.63
CA ASP A 211 -23.35 -15.04 -22.71
C ASP A 211 -22.90 -16.42 -22.20
N ALA A 212 -23.76 -17.42 -22.41
CA ALA A 212 -23.50 -18.80 -22.03
C ALA A 212 -22.21 -19.38 -22.68
N ALA A 213 -21.81 -18.89 -23.85
CA ALA A 213 -20.58 -19.34 -24.51
C ALA A 213 -19.36 -18.76 -23.80
N ALA A 214 -19.36 -17.45 -23.52
CA ALA A 214 -18.30 -16.79 -22.76
C ALA A 214 -18.12 -17.39 -21.35
N VAL A 215 -19.23 -17.61 -20.63
CA VAL A 215 -19.22 -18.25 -19.30
C VAL A 215 -18.57 -19.63 -19.37
N ALA A 216 -18.89 -20.43 -20.38
CA ALA A 216 -18.34 -21.77 -20.51
C ALA A 216 -16.85 -21.77 -20.90
N TYR A 217 -16.37 -20.80 -21.68
CA TYR A 217 -14.93 -20.63 -21.93
C TYR A 217 -14.18 -20.29 -20.64
N TRP A 218 -14.67 -19.31 -19.88
CA TRP A 218 -14.06 -18.90 -18.62
C TRP A 218 -14.07 -20.03 -17.58
N GLN A 219 -15.15 -20.80 -17.47
CA GLN A 219 -15.21 -21.96 -16.57
C GLN A 219 -14.22 -23.07 -16.95
N ALA A 220 -14.09 -23.38 -18.24
CA ALA A 220 -13.12 -24.36 -18.70
C ALA A 220 -11.69 -23.90 -18.43
N LEU A 221 -11.43 -22.61 -18.63
CA LEU A 221 -10.13 -21.98 -18.41
C LEU A 221 -9.75 -21.95 -16.93
N THR A 222 -10.65 -21.54 -16.03
CA THR A 222 -10.41 -21.50 -14.58
C THR A 222 -10.21 -22.89 -13.99
N LYS A 223 -10.94 -23.91 -14.50
CA LYS A 223 -10.74 -25.30 -14.09
C LYS A 223 -9.38 -25.84 -14.54
N TRP A 224 -8.96 -25.56 -15.77
CA TRP A 224 -7.64 -25.96 -16.27
C TRP A 224 -6.51 -25.26 -15.51
N SER A 225 -6.69 -23.97 -15.21
CA SER A 225 -5.71 -23.18 -14.52
C SER A 225 -5.67 -23.49 -13.00
N GLY A 226 -6.75 -24.01 -12.43
CA GLY A 226 -6.89 -24.23 -10.98
C GLY A 226 -7.25 -22.96 -10.20
N ASN A 227 -7.78 -21.93 -10.87
CA ASN A 227 -8.26 -20.70 -10.23
C ASN A 227 -9.74 -20.84 -9.83
N ARG A 228 -10.15 -20.13 -8.77
CA ARG A 228 -11.54 -20.16 -8.29
C ARG A 228 -12.46 -19.30 -9.14
N SER A 229 -11.96 -18.18 -9.64
CA SER A 229 -12.70 -17.23 -10.45
C SER A 229 -11.89 -16.70 -11.63
N ARG A 230 -12.57 -16.06 -12.59
CA ARG A 230 -11.92 -15.30 -13.67
C ARG A 230 -11.02 -14.20 -13.09
N ALA A 231 -11.49 -13.46 -12.09
CA ALA A 231 -10.73 -12.39 -11.46
C ALA A 231 -9.41 -12.91 -10.88
N ASP A 232 -9.42 -14.08 -10.22
CA ASP A 232 -8.19 -14.70 -9.69
C ASP A 232 -7.23 -15.11 -10.82
N LEU A 233 -7.75 -15.64 -11.93
CA LEU A 233 -6.92 -16.00 -13.08
C LEU A 233 -6.28 -14.76 -13.70
N LEU A 234 -7.04 -13.69 -13.90
CA LEU A 234 -6.52 -12.42 -14.42
C LEU A 234 -5.49 -11.83 -13.46
N THR A 235 -5.74 -11.86 -12.16
CA THR A 235 -4.77 -11.43 -11.14
C THR A 235 -3.47 -12.24 -11.23
N ASP A 236 -3.54 -13.57 -11.36
CA ASP A 236 -2.36 -14.42 -11.51
C ASP A 236 -1.57 -14.15 -12.80
N ILE A 237 -2.26 -13.73 -13.87
CA ILE A 237 -1.61 -13.30 -15.12
C ILE A 237 -0.92 -11.95 -14.92
N GLY A 238 -1.59 -10.96 -14.32
CA GLY A 238 -1.01 -9.64 -14.06
C GLY A 238 0.17 -9.68 -13.10
N LEU A 239 0.15 -10.55 -12.10
CA LEU A 239 1.28 -10.79 -11.20
C LEU A 239 2.40 -11.63 -11.84
N GLY A 240 2.17 -12.22 -13.02
CA GLY A 240 3.15 -13.04 -13.72
C GLY A 240 3.35 -14.45 -13.17
N ARG A 241 2.43 -14.91 -12.30
CA ARG A 241 2.35 -16.32 -11.86
C ARG A 241 1.93 -17.22 -13.03
N LYS A 242 1.15 -16.69 -13.97
CA LYS A 242 0.77 -17.36 -15.22
C LYS A 242 1.14 -16.51 -16.43
N ILE A 243 1.63 -17.18 -17.47
CA ILE A 243 2.04 -16.52 -18.70
C ILE A 243 0.81 -16.35 -19.59
N ALA A 244 0.49 -15.09 -19.93
CA ALA A 244 -0.68 -14.72 -20.71
C ALA A 244 -0.78 -15.49 -22.04
N ILE A 245 0.33 -15.71 -22.73
CA ILE A 245 0.40 -16.42 -24.02
C ILE A 245 -0.07 -17.88 -23.89
N ILE A 246 0.35 -18.57 -22.83
CA ILE A 246 -0.05 -19.97 -22.60
C ILE A 246 -1.56 -20.04 -22.35
N VAL A 247 -2.09 -19.10 -21.56
CA VAL A 247 -3.51 -19.00 -21.26
C VAL A 247 -4.31 -18.62 -22.52
N ALA A 248 -3.80 -17.68 -23.34
CA ALA A 248 -4.41 -17.25 -24.59
C ALA A 248 -4.48 -18.39 -25.61
N LYS A 249 -3.40 -19.15 -25.81
CA LYS A 249 -3.40 -20.34 -26.69
C LYS A 249 -4.42 -21.37 -26.25
N ARG A 250 -4.52 -21.61 -24.94
CA ARG A 250 -5.53 -22.54 -24.41
C ARG A 250 -6.95 -22.03 -24.63
N LEU A 251 -7.18 -20.75 -24.42
CA LEU A 251 -8.47 -20.11 -24.66
C LEU A 251 -8.84 -20.13 -26.15
N ALA A 252 -7.90 -19.78 -27.03
CA ALA A 252 -8.05 -19.84 -28.47
C ALA A 252 -8.44 -21.25 -28.93
N GLN A 253 -7.74 -22.28 -28.45
CA GLN A 253 -8.08 -23.67 -28.76
C GLN A 253 -9.53 -24.01 -28.37
N LEU A 254 -9.97 -23.64 -27.17
CA LEU A 254 -11.35 -23.87 -26.72
C LEU A 254 -12.38 -23.13 -27.58
N MET A 255 -12.05 -21.92 -28.02
CA MET A 255 -12.91 -21.11 -28.90
C MET A 255 -13.01 -21.72 -30.30
N LEU A 256 -11.89 -22.18 -30.88
CA LEU A 256 -11.86 -22.86 -32.18
C LEU A 256 -12.63 -24.19 -32.15
N GLU A 257 -12.45 -25.00 -31.09
CA GLU A 257 -13.18 -26.27 -30.91
C GLU A 257 -14.70 -26.08 -30.87
N ARG A 258 -15.16 -24.87 -30.51
CA ARG A 258 -16.59 -24.51 -30.48
C ARG A 258 -17.03 -23.63 -31.65
N GLY A 259 -16.20 -23.50 -32.68
CA GLY A 259 -16.56 -22.88 -33.97
C GLY A 259 -16.29 -21.38 -34.07
N ALA A 260 -15.57 -20.77 -33.12
CA ALA A 260 -15.07 -19.40 -33.30
C ALA A 260 -14.04 -19.37 -34.44
N LYS A 261 -14.17 -18.40 -35.33
CA LYS A 261 -13.23 -18.20 -36.43
C LYS A 261 -12.32 -17.01 -36.12
N PRO A 262 -11.00 -17.13 -36.35
CA PRO A 262 -10.12 -15.99 -36.23
C PRO A 262 -10.52 -14.94 -37.28
N ASP A 263 -10.62 -13.69 -36.84
CA ASP A 263 -10.91 -12.56 -37.72
C ASP A 263 -9.62 -12.16 -38.46
N ALA A 264 -9.73 -11.92 -39.77
CA ALA A 264 -8.59 -11.51 -40.58
C ALA A 264 -8.09 -10.10 -40.19
N LEU A 265 -8.99 -9.23 -39.70
CA LEU A 265 -8.66 -7.88 -39.28
C LEU A 265 -7.79 -7.88 -38.00
N THR A 266 -8.15 -8.67 -37.00
CA THR A 266 -7.36 -8.82 -35.76
C THR A 266 -5.98 -9.42 -36.01
N LEU A 267 -5.87 -10.39 -36.94
CA LEU A 267 -4.58 -10.95 -37.37
C LEU A 267 -3.67 -9.92 -38.04
N THR A 268 -4.23 -9.00 -38.85
CA THR A 268 -3.43 -7.93 -39.47
C THR A 268 -2.99 -6.88 -38.45
N MET A 269 -3.85 -6.48 -37.51
CA MET A 269 -3.48 -5.53 -36.45
C MET A 269 -2.44 -6.09 -35.48
N GLY A 270 -2.46 -7.40 -35.20
CA GLY A 270 -1.42 -8.07 -34.42
C GLY A 270 -0.05 -8.10 -35.12
N ARG A 271 -0.01 -8.01 -36.46
CA ARG A 271 1.21 -7.98 -37.28
C ARG A 271 1.74 -6.57 -37.56
N TYR A 272 0.88 -5.55 -37.69
CA TYR A 272 1.32 -4.16 -37.91
C TYR A 272 1.98 -3.52 -36.67
N ALA A 273 1.81 -4.09 -35.48
CA ALA A 273 2.57 -3.69 -34.28
C ALA A 273 3.96 -4.39 -34.18
N ALA A 274 4.36 -5.16 -35.20
CA ALA A 274 5.52 -6.04 -35.19
C ALA A 274 6.47 -5.79 -36.37
N GLU A 275 6.76 -4.51 -36.70
CA GLU A 275 7.68 -4.18 -37.80
C GLU A 275 9.18 -4.43 -37.48
N ASP A 276 9.55 -4.80 -36.25
CA ASP A 276 10.92 -5.23 -35.93
C ASP A 276 11.03 -6.76 -35.76
N ASP A 277 11.57 -7.40 -36.79
CA ASP A 277 11.76 -8.85 -37.00
C ASP A 277 12.71 -9.58 -36.00
N ALA A 278 12.98 -9.02 -34.81
CA ALA A 278 14.02 -9.52 -33.90
C ALA A 278 13.54 -10.05 -32.53
N THR A 279 12.28 -9.85 -32.14
CA THR A 279 11.78 -10.30 -30.83
C THR A 279 10.49 -11.11 -30.95
N PRO A 280 10.33 -12.22 -30.20
CA PRO A 280 9.09 -12.99 -30.21
C PRO A 280 7.96 -12.08 -29.77
N THR A 281 6.90 -12.01 -30.59
CA THR A 281 5.68 -11.22 -30.41
C THR A 281 5.16 -11.26 -28.96
N GLN A 282 5.57 -10.29 -28.17
CA GLN A 282 4.95 -9.94 -26.91
C GLN A 282 4.34 -8.57 -27.15
N GLY A 283 3.01 -8.51 -27.14
CA GLY A 283 2.32 -7.31 -27.58
C GLY A 283 2.67 -6.08 -26.74
N LEU A 284 2.63 -4.92 -27.39
CA LEU A 284 2.88 -3.61 -26.81
C LEU A 284 1.95 -3.27 -25.64
N VAL A 285 2.47 -3.21 -24.42
CA VAL A 285 1.78 -2.62 -23.27
C VAL A 285 2.19 -1.16 -23.14
N VAL A 286 1.21 -0.26 -23.22
CA VAL A 286 1.44 1.19 -23.08
C VAL A 286 1.39 1.58 -21.62
N ILE A 287 2.46 2.20 -21.14
CA ILE A 287 2.67 2.65 -19.76
C ILE A 287 2.40 4.14 -19.67
N ASP A 288 1.29 4.48 -19.00
CA ASP A 288 0.85 5.86 -18.75
C ASP A 288 1.19 6.38 -17.33
N GLY A 289 1.66 5.47 -16.46
CA GLY A 289 2.01 5.76 -15.08
C GLY A 289 0.86 5.65 -14.08
N THR A 290 -0.34 5.26 -14.50
CA THR A 290 -1.52 5.05 -13.64
C THR A 290 -1.65 3.62 -13.10
N GLU A 291 -0.76 2.73 -13.54
CA GLU A 291 -0.83 1.28 -13.34
C GLU A 291 -0.43 0.81 -11.92
N GLY A 292 -0.15 1.76 -11.03
CA GLY A 292 0.00 1.55 -9.59
C GLY A 292 1.08 0.52 -9.22
N ALA A 293 0.71 -0.47 -8.41
CA ALA A 293 1.63 -1.46 -7.84
C ALA A 293 1.97 -2.61 -8.80
N SER A 294 1.14 -2.83 -9.83
CA SER A 294 1.29 -3.93 -10.78
C SER A 294 2.36 -3.69 -11.84
N VAL A 295 2.71 -2.42 -12.08
CA VAL A 295 3.80 -2.02 -12.97
C VAL A 295 4.83 -1.21 -12.20
N GLN A 296 6.03 -1.77 -12.05
CA GLN A 296 7.11 -1.16 -11.29
C GLN A 296 8.26 -0.79 -12.21
N MET A 297 8.83 0.39 -11.99
CA MET A 297 10.06 0.81 -12.68
C MET A 297 11.26 0.20 -11.98
N ALA A 298 12.13 -0.47 -12.73
CA ALA A 298 13.24 -1.19 -12.12
C ALA A 298 14.24 -0.21 -11.48
N PRO A 299 14.60 -0.39 -10.18
CA PRO A 299 15.48 0.53 -9.47
C PRO A 299 16.92 0.52 -10.01
N CYS A 300 17.31 -0.52 -10.75
CA CYS A 300 18.62 -0.66 -11.37
C CYS A 300 18.87 0.33 -12.52
N CYS A 301 17.83 0.67 -13.29
CA CYS A 301 17.96 1.51 -14.49
C CYS A 301 17.10 2.76 -14.48
N ARG A 302 16.06 2.81 -13.63
CA ARG A 302 15.19 3.98 -13.43
C ARG A 302 14.75 4.61 -14.77
N PRO A 303 13.98 3.86 -15.57
CA PRO A 303 13.52 4.30 -16.88
C PRO A 303 12.61 5.52 -16.74
N ILE A 304 12.73 6.47 -17.66
CA ILE A 304 11.88 7.67 -17.75
C ILE A 304 11.28 7.79 -19.16
N PRO A 305 10.17 8.54 -19.33
CA PRO A 305 9.59 8.78 -20.64
C PRO A 305 10.61 9.31 -21.65
N GLY A 306 10.71 8.63 -22.80
CA GLY A 306 11.70 8.87 -23.85
C GLY A 306 12.95 7.97 -23.80
N ASP A 307 13.00 7.00 -22.88
CA ASP A 307 13.93 5.86 -22.96
C ASP A 307 13.28 4.67 -23.66
N ASP A 308 14.06 3.92 -24.42
CA ASP A 308 13.64 2.63 -24.96
C ASP A 308 13.49 1.63 -23.81
N ILE A 309 12.29 1.05 -23.66
CA ILE A 309 11.92 0.24 -22.51
C ILE A 309 11.49 -1.17 -22.91
N VAL A 310 11.68 -2.11 -21.98
CA VAL A 310 11.34 -3.52 -22.10
C VAL A 310 10.76 -4.01 -20.77
N GLY A 311 9.73 -4.84 -20.83
CA GLY A 311 9.01 -5.30 -19.64
C GLY A 311 9.39 -6.72 -19.26
N TYR A 312 9.77 -6.96 -18.01
CA TYR A 312 9.98 -8.30 -17.47
C TYR A 312 8.82 -8.68 -16.55
N LEU A 313 8.08 -9.74 -16.89
CA LEU A 313 6.99 -10.24 -16.08
C LEU A 313 7.51 -11.17 -14.97
N GLY A 314 7.60 -10.63 -13.75
CA GLY A 314 8.10 -11.32 -12.56
C GLY A 314 7.26 -12.54 -12.14
N ARG A 315 7.75 -13.31 -11.17
CA ARG A 315 7.07 -14.53 -10.68
C ARG A 315 6.18 -14.22 -9.46
N GLY A 316 5.34 -13.20 -9.57
CA GLY A 316 4.49 -12.70 -8.48
C GLY A 316 4.69 -11.23 -8.14
N GLU A 317 5.74 -10.60 -8.67
CA GLU A 317 6.09 -9.18 -8.45
C GLU A 317 5.41 -8.24 -9.44
N GLY A 318 4.69 -8.77 -10.44
CA GLY A 318 4.09 -7.97 -11.51
C GLY A 318 5.06 -7.67 -12.65
N LEU A 319 4.78 -6.60 -13.39
CA LEU A 319 5.56 -6.15 -14.53
C LEU A 319 6.67 -5.21 -14.08
N LEU A 320 7.92 -5.62 -14.26
CA LEU A 320 9.09 -4.82 -13.96
C LEU A 320 9.67 -4.21 -15.24
N VAL A 321 9.68 -2.89 -15.34
CA VAL A 321 10.09 -2.17 -16.55
C VAL A 321 11.57 -1.83 -16.47
N HIS A 322 12.32 -2.25 -17.47
CA HIS A 322 13.75 -1.97 -17.64
C HIS A 322 13.99 -1.11 -18.88
N THR A 323 15.08 -0.34 -18.89
CA THR A 323 15.60 0.23 -20.15
C THR A 323 16.20 -0.89 -21.01
N ALA A 324 16.05 -0.83 -22.34
CA ALA A 324 16.60 -1.81 -23.28
C ALA A 324 18.14 -2.01 -23.13
N GLU A 325 18.86 -0.96 -22.72
CA GLU A 325 20.31 -1.02 -22.51
C GLU A 325 20.72 -1.68 -21.18
N CYS A 326 19.77 -1.96 -20.26
CA CYS A 326 20.07 -2.37 -18.88
C CYS A 326 20.84 -3.69 -18.81
N SER A 327 22.01 -3.65 -18.16
CA SER A 327 22.87 -4.83 -17.96
C SER A 327 22.19 -5.95 -17.17
N VAL A 328 21.44 -5.61 -16.12
CA VAL A 328 20.64 -6.56 -15.32
C VAL A 328 19.51 -7.15 -16.16
N GLY A 329 18.82 -6.29 -16.94
CA GLY A 329 17.75 -6.72 -17.84
C GLY A 329 18.25 -7.73 -18.88
N LYS A 330 19.39 -7.45 -19.52
CA LYS A 330 20.00 -8.37 -20.50
C LYS A 330 20.33 -9.75 -19.93
N ARG A 331 20.89 -9.81 -18.71
CA ARG A 331 21.15 -11.10 -18.03
C ARG A 331 19.87 -11.87 -17.72
N LEU A 332 18.81 -11.16 -17.35
CA LEU A 332 17.49 -11.76 -17.10
C LEU A 332 16.83 -12.23 -18.40
N PHE A 333 17.03 -11.51 -19.50
CA PHE A 333 16.56 -11.87 -20.84
C PHE A 333 17.16 -13.20 -21.33
N GLU A 334 18.47 -13.39 -21.13
CA GLU A 334 19.14 -14.64 -21.49
C GLU A 334 18.59 -15.85 -20.71
N ARG A 335 18.10 -15.65 -19.48
CA ARG A 335 17.59 -16.71 -18.62
C ARG A 335 16.11 -17.03 -18.83
N ASP A 336 15.28 -16.00 -18.96
CA ASP A 336 13.82 -16.10 -18.92
C ASP A 336 13.15 -15.32 -20.09
N ASN A 337 13.63 -15.48 -21.33
CA ASN A 337 13.12 -14.76 -22.53
C ASN A 337 11.58 -14.80 -22.67
N GLU A 338 10.94 -15.94 -22.39
CA GLU A 338 9.49 -16.11 -22.52
C GLU A 338 8.65 -15.15 -21.65
N ARG A 339 9.26 -14.48 -20.66
CA ARG A 339 8.61 -13.52 -19.76
C ARG A 339 8.78 -12.05 -20.19
N TRP A 340 9.44 -11.79 -21.32
CA TRP A 340 9.79 -10.44 -21.76
C TRP A 340 8.78 -9.79 -22.69
N ILE A 341 7.93 -9.01 -22.05
CA ILE A 341 7.14 -7.88 -22.53
C ILE A 341 7.69 -6.86 -23.53
N THR A 342 7.08 -6.61 -24.69
CA THR A 342 7.29 -5.30 -25.35
C THR A 342 6.40 -4.27 -24.68
N VAL A 343 6.99 -3.14 -24.28
CA VAL A 343 6.30 -2.05 -23.57
C VAL A 343 6.68 -0.72 -24.19
N ASP A 344 5.75 0.23 -24.23
CA ASP A 344 5.98 1.59 -24.72
C ASP A 344 5.44 2.63 -23.75
N TRP A 345 5.94 3.85 -23.85
CA TRP A 345 5.41 4.98 -23.11
C TRP A 345 4.12 5.50 -23.73
N ALA A 346 3.19 5.93 -22.88
CA ALA A 346 2.06 6.73 -23.34
C ALA A 346 2.53 8.10 -23.86
N GLU A 347 1.76 8.69 -24.78
CA GLU A 347 2.06 10.03 -25.34
C GLU A 347 2.07 11.12 -24.26
N GLU A 348 1.20 11.01 -23.25
CA GLU A 348 1.11 11.95 -22.13
C GLU A 348 1.19 11.21 -20.78
N PRO A 349 2.39 11.01 -20.22
CA PRO A 349 2.54 10.39 -18.92
C PRO A 349 1.98 11.30 -17.81
N THR A 350 1.23 10.70 -16.88
CA THR A 350 0.44 11.46 -15.89
C THR A 350 1.18 11.76 -14.58
N ARG A 351 2.38 11.20 -14.38
CA ARG A 351 3.19 11.35 -13.16
C ARG A 351 4.65 11.69 -13.43
N ALA A 352 5.36 12.13 -12.40
CA ALA A 352 6.81 12.27 -12.42
C ALA A 352 7.50 10.92 -12.13
N PHE A 353 8.70 10.74 -12.69
CA PHE A 353 9.53 9.54 -12.60
C PHE A 353 10.86 9.87 -11.96
N GLU A 354 11.36 8.96 -11.14
CA GLU A 354 12.66 9.11 -10.50
C GLU A 354 13.79 8.67 -11.43
N THR A 355 14.87 9.42 -11.49
CA THR A 355 16.10 9.03 -12.19
C THR A 355 17.35 9.43 -11.42
N GLY A 356 18.42 8.65 -11.59
CA GLY A 356 19.69 8.86 -10.91
C GLY A 356 20.62 9.78 -11.70
N VAL A 357 21.22 10.75 -11.03
CA VAL A 357 22.23 11.64 -11.59
C VAL A 357 23.45 11.66 -10.68
N THR A 358 24.61 11.42 -11.26
CA THR A 358 25.91 11.55 -10.59
C THR A 358 26.51 12.91 -10.92
N LEU A 359 26.94 13.60 -9.87
CA LEU A 359 27.60 14.90 -9.94
C LEU A 359 29.03 14.76 -9.43
N LEU A 360 29.98 15.32 -10.18
CA LEU A 360 31.31 15.59 -9.67
C LEU A 360 31.38 17.06 -9.30
N LEU A 361 31.61 17.33 -8.01
CA LEU A 361 31.55 18.66 -7.44
C LEU A 361 32.94 19.09 -6.98
N LYS A 362 33.27 20.37 -7.10
CA LYS A 362 34.40 20.96 -6.39
C LYS A 362 34.01 21.18 -4.93
N ASN A 363 34.78 20.62 -4.01
CA ASN A 363 34.50 20.72 -2.58
C ASN A 363 34.64 22.19 -2.13
N GLY A 364 33.66 22.66 -1.35
CA GLY A 364 33.54 24.06 -0.97
C GLY A 364 32.34 24.33 -0.09
N LYS A 365 32.30 25.52 0.52
CA LYS A 365 31.19 25.93 1.38
C LYS A 365 29.95 26.21 0.53
N GLY A 366 28.80 25.66 0.95
CA GLY A 366 27.50 25.95 0.33
C GLY A 366 27.24 25.22 -1.00
N VAL A 367 28.07 24.26 -1.39
CA VAL A 367 27.93 23.50 -2.64
C VAL A 367 26.59 22.77 -2.71
N LEU A 368 26.17 22.10 -1.63
CA LEU A 368 24.87 21.41 -1.58
C LEU A 368 23.69 22.37 -1.76
N ALA A 369 23.79 23.58 -1.21
CA ALA A 369 22.74 24.60 -1.36
C ALA A 369 22.64 25.10 -2.82
N GLN A 370 23.78 25.27 -3.50
CA GLN A 370 23.81 25.63 -4.92
C GLN A 370 23.20 24.52 -5.79
N VAL A 371 23.54 23.26 -5.51
CA VAL A 371 22.97 22.11 -6.23
C VAL A 371 21.47 22.02 -6.01
N ALA A 372 21.00 22.07 -4.75
CA ALA A 372 19.57 22.03 -4.44
C ALA A 372 18.79 23.18 -5.09
N SER A 373 19.35 24.41 -5.06
CA SER A 373 18.75 25.57 -5.72
C SER A 373 18.70 25.41 -7.25
N ALA A 374 19.73 24.83 -7.86
CA ALA A 374 19.76 24.57 -9.30
C ALA A 374 18.70 23.54 -9.71
N VAL A 375 18.52 22.46 -8.95
CA VAL A 375 17.46 21.45 -9.21
C VAL A 375 16.07 22.08 -9.06
N SER A 376 15.84 22.80 -7.97
CA SER A 376 14.55 23.47 -7.73
C SER A 376 14.22 24.54 -8.79
N SER A 377 15.23 25.29 -9.27
CA SER A 377 15.04 26.26 -10.35
C SER A 377 14.67 25.65 -11.69
N ALA A 378 14.95 24.35 -11.87
CA ALA A 378 14.55 23.59 -13.04
C ALA A 378 13.20 22.88 -12.85
N GLU A 379 12.44 23.19 -11.80
CA GLU A 379 11.13 22.57 -11.49
C GLU A 379 11.21 21.05 -11.27
N ALA A 380 12.33 20.57 -10.72
CA ALA A 380 12.51 19.17 -10.31
C ALA A 380 12.67 19.06 -8.79
N ASP A 381 12.26 17.92 -8.26
CA ASP A 381 12.41 17.58 -6.84
C ASP A 381 13.57 16.61 -6.61
N ILE A 382 14.20 16.70 -5.44
CA ILE A 382 15.23 15.75 -5.00
C ILE A 382 14.60 14.76 -4.02
N THR A 383 14.58 13.48 -4.37
CA THR A 383 13.98 12.43 -3.53
C THR A 383 15.00 11.78 -2.61
N HIS A 384 16.25 11.68 -3.05
CA HIS A 384 17.33 11.11 -2.25
C HIS A 384 18.67 11.77 -2.61
N ILE A 385 19.52 11.89 -1.61
CA ILE A 385 20.88 12.39 -1.74
C ILE A 385 21.79 11.38 -1.06
N ASP A 386 22.77 10.89 -1.81
CA ASP A 386 23.82 10.02 -1.32
C ASP A 386 25.17 10.65 -1.64
N MET A 387 26.03 10.76 -0.63
CA MET A 387 27.32 11.42 -0.71
C MET A 387 28.32 10.49 -0.05
N ASP A 388 29.40 10.16 -0.77
CA ASP A 388 30.42 9.28 -0.22
C ASP A 388 31.12 9.98 0.97
N ASP A 389 31.36 9.21 2.03
CA ASP A 389 31.92 9.67 3.31
C ASP A 389 33.42 10.00 3.25
N GLU A 390 34.06 9.90 2.09
CA GLU A 390 35.52 10.10 1.98
C GLU A 390 35.90 11.56 2.26
N PRO A 391 36.59 11.83 3.39
CA PRO A 391 37.07 13.15 3.68
C PRO A 391 38.40 13.37 2.96
N ALA A 392 38.53 14.51 2.28
CA ALA A 392 39.79 15.13 1.84
C ALA A 392 40.21 15.02 0.36
N ALA A 393 39.28 14.93 -0.59
CA ALA A 393 39.55 15.32 -1.97
C ALA A 393 39.06 16.76 -2.27
N GLU A 394 39.74 17.47 -3.17
CA GLU A 394 39.27 18.74 -3.74
C GLU A 394 37.95 18.59 -4.52
N THR A 395 37.59 17.35 -4.85
CA THR A 395 36.38 16.97 -5.56
C THR A 395 35.60 15.92 -4.79
N THR A 396 34.28 16.03 -4.79
CA THR A 396 33.38 15.06 -4.16
C THR A 396 32.38 14.55 -5.18
N GLU A 397 32.08 13.25 -5.13
CA GLU A 397 31.01 12.64 -5.91
C GLU A 397 29.70 12.70 -5.11
N LEU A 398 28.63 13.15 -5.77
CA LEU A 398 27.30 13.24 -5.20
C LEU A 398 26.32 12.50 -6.10
N ARG A 399 25.60 11.54 -5.54
CA ARG A 399 24.52 10.81 -6.21
C ARG A 399 23.18 11.41 -5.81
N LEU A 400 22.42 11.87 -6.79
CA LEU A 400 21.08 12.42 -6.59
C LEU A 400 20.05 11.51 -7.24
N LEU A 401 18.95 11.26 -6.54
CA LEU A 401 17.70 10.82 -7.16
C LEU A 401 16.82 12.05 -7.35
N VAL A 402 16.50 12.34 -8.61
CA VAL A 402 15.65 13.48 -9.00
C VAL A 402 14.36 12.99 -9.62
N SER A 403 13.26 13.67 -9.30
CA SER A 403 11.94 13.44 -9.88
C SER A 403 11.77 14.35 -11.10
N VAL A 404 11.60 13.75 -12.27
CA VAL A 404 11.51 14.44 -13.57
C VAL A 404 10.29 13.96 -14.36
N ARG A 405 9.86 14.74 -15.35
CA ARG A 405 8.67 14.43 -16.16
C ARG A 405 9.04 13.51 -17.32
N ASP A 406 10.06 13.89 -18.06
CA ASP A 406 10.54 13.18 -19.24
C ASP A 406 12.05 13.42 -19.43
N ARG A 407 12.61 12.84 -20.50
CA ARG A 407 14.00 13.02 -20.89
C ARG A 407 14.38 14.47 -21.25
N LEU A 408 13.44 15.28 -21.76
CA LEU A 408 13.70 16.69 -22.09
C LEU A 408 13.87 17.52 -20.81
N HIS A 409 12.97 17.32 -19.86
CA HIS A 409 13.03 17.91 -18.53
C HIS A 409 14.31 17.51 -17.79
N LEU A 410 14.72 16.23 -17.85
CA LEU A 410 16.02 15.80 -17.30
C LEU A 410 17.19 16.54 -17.96
N ALA A 411 17.16 16.71 -19.28
CA ALA A 411 18.23 17.41 -20.00
C ALA A 411 18.31 18.89 -19.56
N ASP A 412 17.18 19.53 -19.27
CA ASP A 412 17.11 20.88 -18.73
C ASP A 412 17.69 20.95 -17.31
N VAL A 413 17.30 20.02 -16.42
CA VAL A 413 17.87 19.89 -15.06
C VAL A 413 19.39 19.72 -15.13
N MET A 414 19.88 18.81 -15.98
CA MET A 414 21.33 18.59 -16.17
C MET A 414 22.05 19.80 -16.76
N ARG A 415 21.38 20.62 -17.59
CA ARG A 415 21.95 21.85 -18.15
C ARG A 415 22.06 22.93 -17.09
N THR A 416 21.05 23.07 -16.24
CA THR A 416 21.04 24.01 -15.12
C THR A 416 22.08 23.63 -14.08
N LEU A 417 22.20 22.34 -13.75
CA LEU A 417 23.25 21.83 -12.86
C LEU A 417 24.66 22.12 -13.40
N ARG A 418 24.91 21.91 -14.71
CA ARG A 418 26.21 22.23 -15.32
C ARG A 418 26.58 23.71 -15.28
N ARG A 419 25.60 24.62 -15.13
CA ARG A 419 25.86 26.06 -15.00
C ARG A 419 26.24 26.47 -13.58
N ALA A 420 25.99 25.61 -12.59
CA ALA A 420 26.38 25.89 -11.22
C ALA A 420 27.92 25.86 -11.09
N PRO A 421 28.56 26.90 -10.52
CA PRO A 421 30.03 27.00 -10.45
C PRO A 421 30.70 25.83 -9.72
N ALA A 422 29.99 25.22 -8.78
CA ALA A 422 30.47 24.09 -8.00
C ALA A 422 30.47 22.76 -8.77
N VAL A 423 29.77 22.67 -9.90
CA VAL A 423 29.57 21.42 -10.65
C VAL A 423 30.61 21.31 -11.76
N LEU A 424 31.48 20.30 -11.65
CA LEU A 424 32.49 20.00 -12.66
C LEU A 424 31.95 19.09 -13.76
N ARG A 425 31.13 18.11 -13.37
CA ARG A 425 30.56 17.12 -14.30
C ARG A 425 29.19 16.67 -13.82
N VAL A 426 28.28 16.45 -14.77
CA VAL A 426 26.94 15.89 -14.54
C VAL A 426 26.74 14.74 -15.50
N VAL A 427 26.41 13.56 -14.98
CA VAL A 427 26.16 12.37 -15.79
C VAL A 427 24.89 11.70 -15.27
N ARG A 428 23.96 11.37 -16.17
CA ARG A 428 22.83 10.49 -15.83
C ARG A 428 23.41 9.10 -15.55
N VAL A 429 23.03 8.49 -14.44
CA VAL A 429 23.40 7.12 -14.13
C VAL A 429 22.69 6.23 -15.15
N LYS A 430 23.44 5.73 -16.14
CA LYS A 430 22.97 4.71 -17.06
C LYS A 430 23.38 3.32 -16.52
N PRO A 431 22.48 2.34 -16.53
CA PRO A 431 22.71 0.97 -16.04
C PRO A 431 23.66 0.11 -16.89
#